data_AF-A0A1G5NV66-F1
#
_entry.id   AF-A0A1G5NV66-F1
#
_cell.length_a   1.000
_cell.length_b   1.000
_cell.length_c   1.000
_cell.angle_alpha   90.00
_cell.angle_beta   90.00
_cell.angle_gamma   90.00
#
_symmetry.space_group_name_H-M   'P 1'
#
loop_
_entity.id
_entity.type
_entity.pdbx_description
1 polymer ?
#
loop_
_entity_poly.entity_id
_entity_poly.type
_entity_poly.pdbx_seq_one_letter_code
_entity_poly.pdbx_strand_id
1 'polypeptide(L)' 'MLDDAYNPARSAVFEEIRRVVAEAIESGICVDTGRQAERIDRIWPHSGLSADDIASALSEAAVSARITVKMSRPRPH' A
#
# COMPACT_ATOMS: atom_id res chain seq x y z
N MET A 1 27.28 6.45 7.60
CA MET A 1 25.90 6.05 7.97
C MET A 1 25.03 7.21 7.56
N LEU A 2 24.42 7.13 6.38
CA LEU A 2 23.48 8.17 5.94
C LEU A 2 22.22 7.99 6.76
N ASP A 3 21.85 9.02 7.51
CA ASP A 3 20.54 9.16 8.11
C ASP A 3 19.49 8.89 7.01
N ASP A 4 18.78 7.76 7.14
CA ASP A 4 17.48 7.59 6.50
C ASP A 4 16.60 8.70 7.05
N ALA A 5 16.60 9.85 6.35
CA ALA A 5 15.85 11.02 6.78
C ALA A 5 14.41 10.59 6.99
N TYR A 6 13.93 10.75 8.23
CA TYR A 6 12.56 10.42 8.59
C TYR A 6 11.61 11.09 7.60
N ASN A 7 10.97 10.28 6.75
CA ASN A 7 9.98 10.76 5.81
C ASN A 7 8.59 10.49 6.38
N PRO A 8 7.91 11.52 6.95
CA PRO A 8 6.58 11.35 7.54
C PRO A 8 5.55 10.89 6.51
N ALA A 9 5.70 11.29 5.23
CA ALA A 9 4.81 10.84 4.16
C ALA A 9 4.97 9.35 3.86
N ARG A 10 6.20 8.81 3.92
CA ARG A 10 6.45 7.37 3.81
C ARG A 10 5.83 6.59 4.97
N SER A 11 5.93 7.12 6.18
CA SER A 11 5.29 6.52 7.36
C SER A 11 3.75 6.49 7.22
N ALA A 12 3.16 7.59 6.72
CA ALA A 12 1.72 7.67 6.49
C ALA A 12 1.22 6.64 5.46
N VAL A 13 1.99 6.37 4.41
CA VAL A 13 1.69 5.32 3.43
C VAL A 13 1.59 3.94 4.09
N PHE A 14 2.52 3.58 4.98
CA PHE A 14 2.48 2.29 5.68
C PHE A 14 1.34 2.17 6.69
N GLU A 15 0.93 3.27 7.33
CA GLU A 15 -0.28 3.30 8.16
C GLU A 15 -1.54 3.09 7.31
N GLU A 16 -1.61 3.71 6.12
CA GLU A 16 -2.73 3.51 5.22
C GLU A 16 -2.80 2.08 4.68
N ILE A 17 -1.65 1.47 4.32
CA ILE A 17 -1.59 0.06 3.94
C ILE A 17 -2.18 -0.82 5.05
N ARG A 18 -1.78 -0.59 6.30
CA ARG A 18 -2.33 -1.32 7.46
C ARG A 18 -3.84 -1.12 7.60
N ARG A 19 -4.33 0.11 7.38
CA ARG A 19 -5.77 0.40 7.40
C ARG A 19 -6.53 -0.38 6.32
N VAL A 20 -6.03 -0.40 5.08
CA VAL A 20 -6.66 -1.14 3.96
C VAL A 20 -6.72 -2.64 4.26
N VAL A 21 -5.63 -3.20 4.80
CA VAL A 21 -5.58 -4.62 5.20
C VAL A 21 -6.58 -4.90 6.33
N ALA A 22 -6.62 -4.06 7.37
CA ALA A 22 -7.56 -4.23 8.48
C ALA A 22 -9.03 -4.19 8.00
N GLU A 23 -9.38 -3.21 7.17
CA GLU A 23 -10.72 -3.08 6.58
C GLU A 23 -11.10 -4.33 5.76
N ALA A 24 -10.15 -4.91 5.03
CA ALA A 24 -10.37 -6.12 4.26
C ALA A 24 -10.58 -7.37 5.13
N ILE A 25 -9.90 -7.47 6.27
CA ILE A 25 -10.14 -8.53 7.27
C ILE A 25 -11.56 -8.42 7.82
N GLU A 26 -11.94 -7.22 8.28
CA GLU A 26 -13.24 -6.98 8.90
C GLU A 26 -14.40 -7.21 7.91
N SER A 27 -14.21 -6.82 6.65
CA SER A 27 -15.25 -6.91 5.63
C SER A 27 -15.25 -8.23 4.86
N GLY A 28 -14.21 -9.08 5.02
CA GLY A 28 -14.05 -10.32 4.27
C GLY A 28 -13.91 -10.11 2.75
N ILE A 29 -13.39 -8.96 2.32
CA ILE A 29 -13.29 -8.57 0.90
C ILE A 29 -11.91 -8.89 0.31
N CYS A 30 -11.88 -9.01 -1.01
CA CYS A 30 -10.65 -9.12 -1.77
C CYS A 30 -9.99 -7.74 -1.97
N VAL A 31 -8.68 -7.65 -1.73
CA VAL A 31 -7.89 -6.42 -1.95
C VAL A 31 -7.37 -6.38 -3.38
N ASP A 32 -7.82 -5.41 -4.16
CA ASP A 32 -7.27 -5.09 -5.48
C ASP A 32 -6.02 -4.21 -5.32
N THR A 33 -4.84 -4.83 -5.38
CA THR A 33 -3.59 -4.20 -4.93
C THR A 33 -3.17 -3.04 -5.82
N GLY A 34 -3.38 -3.15 -7.14
CA GLY A 34 -3.09 -2.06 -8.07
C GLY A 34 -4.00 -0.85 -7.86
N ARG A 35 -5.32 -1.07 -7.75
CA ARG A 35 -6.26 0.03 -7.51
C ARG A 35 -6.01 0.74 -6.18
N GLN A 36 -5.71 -0.02 -5.12
CA GLN A 36 -5.40 0.56 -3.82
C GLN A 36 -4.07 1.30 -3.84
N ALA A 37 -3.05 0.76 -4.50
CA ALA A 37 -1.77 1.45 -4.64
C ALA A 37 -1.89 2.78 -5.39
N GLU A 38 -2.64 2.82 -6.52
CA GLU A 38 -2.94 4.07 -7.22
C GLU A 38 -3.71 5.08 -6.35
N ARG A 39 -4.59 4.60 -5.46
CA ARG A 39 -5.32 5.47 -4.53
C ARG A 39 -4.37 6.08 -3.52
N ILE A 40 -3.50 5.25 -2.93
CA ILE A 40 -2.56 5.65 -1.90
C ILE A 40 -1.52 6.62 -2.49
N ASP A 41 -0.92 6.30 -3.64
CA ASP A 41 0.03 7.17 -4.33
C ASP A 41 -0.54 8.57 -4.59
N ARG A 42 -1.79 8.66 -5.02
CA ARG A 42 -2.48 9.95 -5.22
C ARG A 42 -2.74 10.74 -3.94
N ILE A 43 -2.93 10.08 -2.81
CA ILE A 43 -3.11 10.75 -1.51
C ILE A 43 -1.76 11.23 -0.96
N TRP A 44 -0.67 10.48 -1.21
CA TRP A 44 0.68 10.80 -0.74
C TRP A 44 1.72 10.84 -1.90
N PRO A 45 1.60 11.79 -2.84
CA PRO A 45 2.46 11.84 -4.05
C PRO A 45 3.93 12.20 -3.76
N HIS A 46 4.24 12.65 -2.54
CA HIS A 46 5.59 12.98 -2.09
C HIS A 46 6.13 12.00 -1.05
N SER A 47 5.54 10.80 -0.97
CA SER A 47 6.00 9.73 -0.08
C SER A 47 7.37 9.17 -0.45
N GLY A 48 7.84 9.40 -1.67
CA GLY A 48 9.07 8.81 -2.21
C GLY A 48 8.93 7.31 -2.53
N LEU A 49 7.71 6.78 -2.52
CA LEU A 49 7.38 5.43 -2.96
C LEU A 49 6.62 5.53 -4.29
N SER A 50 6.92 4.64 -5.23
CA SER A 50 6.11 4.48 -6.43
C SER A 50 4.84 3.69 -6.14
N ALA A 51 3.84 3.78 -7.01
CA ALA A 51 2.65 2.93 -6.93
C ALA A 51 3.01 1.42 -6.97
N ASP A 52 4.08 1.03 -7.66
CA ASP A 52 4.55 -0.36 -7.68
C ASP A 52 5.15 -0.80 -6.32
N ASP A 53 5.89 0.08 -5.65
CA ASP A 53 6.42 -0.17 -4.30
C ASP A 53 5.27 -0.34 -3.30
N ILE A 54 4.25 0.54 -3.41
CA ILE A 54 3.05 0.50 -2.57
C ILE A 54 2.26 -0.80 -2.84
N ALA A 55 2.08 -1.19 -4.10
CA ALA A 55 1.38 -2.42 -4.46
C ALA A 55 2.11 -3.66 -3.93
N SER A 56 3.44 -3.65 -3.97
CA SER A 56 4.28 -4.73 -3.42
C SER A 56 4.13 -4.83 -1.91
N ALA A 57 4.27 -3.72 -1.19
CA ALA A 57 4.10 -3.66 0.27
C ALA A 57 2.69 -4.06 0.71
N LEU A 58 1.65 -3.64 -0.03
CA LEU A 58 0.27 -4.02 0.23
C LEU A 58 0.04 -5.52 0.00
N SER A 59 0.64 -6.09 -1.04
CA SER A 59 0.55 -7.52 -1.33
C SER A 59 1.21 -8.35 -0.22
N GLU A 60 2.40 -7.96 0.23
CA GLU A 60 3.11 -8.63 1.33
C GLU A 60 2.31 -8.60 2.64
N ALA A 61 1.75 -7.43 2.98
CA ALA A 61 0.94 -7.25 4.18
C ALA A 61 -0.35 -8.09 4.12
N ALA A 62 -1.06 -8.08 2.98
CA ALA A 62 -2.29 -8.84 2.80
C ALA A 62 -2.05 -10.36 2.81
N VAL A 63 -0.97 -10.85 2.18
CA VAL A 63 -0.58 -12.27 2.24
C VAL A 63 -0.25 -12.70 3.67
N SER A 64 0.50 -11.87 4.40
CA SER A 64 0.81 -12.13 5.82
C SER A 64 -0.44 -12.20 6.69
N ALA A 65 -1.45 -11.39 6.37
CA ALA A 65 -2.77 -11.40 7.01
C ALA A 65 -3.72 -12.50 6.48
N ARG A 66 -3.30 -13.34 5.54
CA ARG A 66 -4.11 -14.38 4.89
C ARG A 66 -5.37 -13.85 4.19
N ILE A 67 -5.30 -12.64 3.66
CA ILE A 67 -6.38 -12.00 2.90
C ILE A 67 -6.24 -12.39 1.43
N THR A 68 -7.37 -12.59 0.74
CA THR A 68 -7.36 -12.77 -0.71
C THR A 68 -6.97 -11.46 -1.40
N VAL A 69 -5.93 -11.53 -2.24
CA VAL A 69 -5.49 -10.41 -3.06
C VAL A 69 -5.81 -10.66 -4.53
N LYS A 70 -6.24 -9.61 -5.21
CA LYS A 70 -6.28 -9.54 -6.66
C LYS A 70 -5.06 -8.74 -7.12
N MET A 71 -4.14 -9.45 -7.74
CA MET A 71 -2.95 -8.85 -8.34
C MET A 71 -3.34 -8.12 -9.63
N SER A 72 -3.20 -6.81 -9.63
CA SER A 72 -3.31 -5.99 -10.83
C SER A 72 -2.18 -4.96 -10.84
N ARG A 73 -1.61 -4.68 -12.01
CA ARG A 73 -0.59 -3.63 -12.12
C ARG A 73 -1.22 -2.25 -11.89
N PRO A 74 -0.60 -1.40 -11.06
CA PRO A 74 -0.90 0.03 -11.04
C PRO A 74 -0.71 0.62 -12.44
N ARG A 75 -1.59 1.54 -12.84
CA ARG A 75 -1.42 2.32 -14.06
C ARG A 75 -0.37 3.41 -13.81
N PRO A 76 0.63 3.57 -14.68
CA PRO A 76 1.56 4.69 -14.59
C PRO A 76 0.79 5.99 -14.76
N HIS A 77 1.03 6.93 -13.84
CA HIS A 77 0.48 8.28 -13.88
C HIS A 77 1.42 9.24 -14.60
#